data_AF-A0A6A5TU22-F1
#
_entry.id   AF-A0A6A5TU22-F1
#
_cell.length_a   1.000
_cell.length_b   1.000
_cell.length_c   1.000
_cell.angle_alpha   90.00
_cell.angle_beta   90.00
_cell.angle_gamma   90.00
#
_symmetry.space_group_name_H-M   'P 1'
#
loop_
_entity.id
_entity.type
_entity.pdbx_description
1 polymer ?
#
loop_
_entity_poly.entity_id
_entity_poly.type
_entity_poly.pdbx_seq_one_letter_code
_entity_poly.pdbx_strand_id
1 'polypeptide(L)'
;MIDCSISTISNRTNGFSFGQFIPLYKYLDETCLPGSDIFFGDTRMLTDATCRKITGLGSNIWSAWTPYPIEDIWTRIVTWKLPLFQLVGQFPRSPFGLSVEVGTYLHVMGDPLDSITSLLLSLAMCGSRVKRAKELCEAAGIKPSAAEYPRTWRRLAIIMVSYDDCGKSEKVREIRWEYLENRRHPRFETDLRHVYEESADCLAADRQTKSLPVALAEVFFIGGWVIALIKAAASEPNPTNWPNVEVHSVAFSGLYLWVASAVVVASVIGSSQTEASIPRLLQGFEYHLTEARARHGARRPSQDHRNEVGWCETGQNRAIYGGLSSWRPTKWTNRSKDFGISTLMMAGFVGAAMIMVGASYLAAIVLSYNVPPRGPNCRHIPETMMFVFWLISFALEYLFERWLKDGWLFWSVFAKDLVCALGNVGIVAITQWGIMNRW
;
A
#
# COMPACT_ATOMS: atom_id res chain seq x y z
N MET A 1 38.96 -6.24 45.42
CA MET A 1 38.01 -5.54 44.54
C MET A 1 38.71 -5.31 43.21
N ILE A 2 38.08 -5.69 42.10
CA ILE A 2 38.61 -5.41 40.76
C ILE A 2 38.45 -3.92 40.51
N ASP A 3 39.49 -3.28 39.97
CA ASP A 3 39.43 -1.87 39.58
C ASP A 3 38.61 -1.73 38.29
N CYS A 4 37.32 -1.43 38.47
CA CYS A 4 36.37 -1.22 37.40
C CYS A 4 36.42 0.23 36.93
N SER A 5 37.48 0.54 36.17
CA SER A 5 37.63 1.80 35.45
C SER A 5 37.64 1.59 33.93
N ILE A 6 37.10 2.53 33.15
CA ILE A 6 37.19 2.54 31.68
C ILE A 6 38.64 2.37 31.19
N SER A 7 39.62 2.89 31.94
CA SER A 7 41.04 2.76 31.57
C SER A 7 41.57 1.33 31.65
N THR A 8 40.94 0.46 32.45
CA THR A 8 41.35 -0.95 32.60
C THR A 8 40.78 -1.86 31.51
N ILE A 9 39.81 -1.36 30.73
CA ILE A 9 39.26 -2.07 29.57
C ILE A 9 40.25 -1.95 28.40
N SER A 10 40.89 -3.06 28.05
CA SER A 10 41.64 -3.16 26.80
C SER A 10 40.68 -3.26 25.60
N ASN A 11 41.01 -2.64 24.47
CA ASN A 11 40.26 -2.83 23.23
C ASN A 11 40.38 -4.31 22.83
N ARG A 12 39.26 -5.04 22.77
CA ARG A 12 39.28 -6.50 22.58
C ARG A 12 38.76 -6.96 21.23
N THR A 13 37.99 -6.14 20.51
CA THR A 13 37.18 -6.66 19.40
C THR A 13 37.46 -6.03 18.03
N ASN A 14 38.22 -4.92 17.94
CA ASN A 14 38.55 -4.23 16.67
C ASN A 14 37.34 -4.08 15.73
N GLY A 15 36.24 -3.58 16.28
CA GLY A 15 34.92 -3.56 15.66
C GLY A 15 33.85 -4.04 16.64
N PHE A 16 32.59 -3.81 16.31
CA PHE A 16 31.47 -4.34 17.08
C PHE A 16 31.22 -5.80 16.70
N SER A 17 31.55 -6.72 17.61
CA SER A 17 31.26 -8.15 17.48
C SER A 17 30.43 -8.60 18.65
N PHE A 18 29.18 -8.93 18.36
CA PHE A 18 28.21 -9.44 19.31
C PHE A 18 28.70 -10.66 20.10
N GLY A 19 29.29 -11.65 19.42
CA GLY A 19 29.80 -12.85 20.07
C GLY A 19 30.96 -12.61 21.04
N GLN A 20 31.74 -11.55 20.81
CA GLN A 20 32.81 -11.14 21.73
C GLN A 20 32.31 -10.18 22.82
N PHE A 21 31.25 -9.41 22.52
CA PHE A 21 30.67 -8.42 23.42
C PHE A 21 29.90 -9.06 24.59
N ILE A 22 29.11 -10.12 24.37
CA ILE A 22 28.33 -10.75 25.46
C ILE A 22 29.20 -11.28 26.58
N PRO A 23 30.23 -12.12 26.32
CA PRO A 23 31.04 -12.66 27.40
C PRO A 23 31.71 -11.54 28.20
N LEU A 24 32.11 -10.47 27.53
CA LEU A 24 32.69 -9.29 28.18
C LEU A 24 31.66 -8.52 29.00
N TYR A 25 30.46 -8.26 28.46
CA TYR A 25 29.38 -7.61 29.20
C TYR A 25 29.00 -8.41 30.46
N LYS A 26 28.80 -9.73 30.33
CA LYS A 26 28.48 -10.61 31.47
C LYS A 26 29.58 -10.56 32.53
N TYR A 27 30.84 -10.64 32.11
CA TYR A 27 31.98 -10.49 33.00
C TYR A 27 31.96 -9.15 33.74
N LEU A 28 31.73 -8.03 33.03
CA LEU A 28 31.66 -6.69 33.64
C LEU A 28 30.45 -6.55 34.59
N ASP A 29 29.30 -7.11 34.24
CA ASP A 29 28.08 -7.09 35.06
C ASP A 29 28.28 -7.86 36.38
N GLU A 30 28.94 -9.01 36.32
CA GLU A 30 29.25 -9.85 37.49
C GLU A 30 30.36 -9.26 38.37
N THR A 31 31.33 -8.55 37.79
CA THR A 31 32.54 -8.12 38.53
C THR A 31 32.52 -6.66 38.99
N CYS A 32 31.78 -5.78 38.31
CA CYS A 32 31.78 -4.36 38.57
C CYS A 32 30.51 -3.88 39.28
N LEU A 33 30.62 -2.80 40.07
CA LEU A 33 29.48 -2.18 40.74
C LEU A 33 28.68 -1.31 39.75
N PRO A 34 27.34 -1.20 39.90
CA PRO A 34 26.50 -0.35 39.05
C PRO A 34 26.99 1.10 38.96
N GLY A 35 27.45 1.71 40.04
CA GLY A 35 27.95 3.09 40.05
C GLY A 35 29.39 3.29 39.53
N SER A 36 30.00 2.28 38.90
CA SER A 36 31.33 2.43 38.28
C SER A 36 31.26 3.25 36.99
N ASP A 37 32.38 3.80 36.54
CA ASP A 37 32.47 4.57 35.27
C ASP A 37 32.12 3.71 34.03
N ILE A 38 32.11 2.39 34.20
CA ILE A 38 31.74 1.39 33.20
C ILE A 38 30.25 1.49 32.85
N PHE A 39 29.39 1.75 33.84
CA PHE A 39 27.95 1.80 33.67
C PHE A 39 27.37 3.21 33.83
N PHE A 40 26.21 3.44 33.24
CA PHE A 40 25.54 4.74 33.23
C PHE A 40 24.78 4.94 34.55
N GLY A 41 25.27 5.83 35.41
CA GLY A 41 24.67 6.09 36.72
C GLY A 41 24.67 4.82 37.58
N ASP A 42 23.57 4.54 38.30
CA ASP A 42 23.41 3.29 39.07
C ASP A 42 22.74 2.16 38.26
N THR A 43 22.84 2.20 36.93
CA THR A 43 22.24 1.18 36.06
C THR A 43 23.26 0.10 35.67
N ARG A 44 22.81 -0.95 34.99
CA ARG A 44 23.69 -1.95 34.34
C ARG A 44 23.93 -1.68 32.86
N MET A 45 23.55 -0.50 32.37
CA MET A 45 23.79 -0.11 30.98
C MET A 45 25.21 0.41 30.83
N LEU A 46 25.98 -0.11 29.88
CA LEU A 46 27.34 0.38 29.62
C LEU A 46 27.31 1.84 29.15
N THR A 47 28.29 2.64 29.60
CA THR A 47 28.45 4.01 29.08
C THR A 47 28.93 3.99 27.62
N ASP A 48 28.65 5.05 26.86
CA ASP A 48 29.16 5.20 25.47
C ASP A 48 30.70 5.12 25.43
N ALA A 49 31.37 5.71 26.43
CA ALA A 49 32.82 5.63 26.57
C ALA A 49 33.31 4.18 26.70
N THR A 50 32.65 3.37 27.53
CA THR A 50 32.94 1.93 27.65
C THR A 50 32.67 1.19 26.36
N CYS A 51 31.51 1.40 25.73
CA CYS A 51 31.17 0.76 24.46
C CYS A 51 32.22 1.07 23.38
N ARG A 52 32.64 2.33 23.23
CA ARG A 52 33.72 2.73 22.31
C ARG A 52 35.05 2.08 22.64
N LYS A 53 35.39 1.99 23.93
CA LYS A 53 36.65 1.38 24.39
C LYS A 53 36.70 -0.12 24.08
N ILE A 54 35.60 -0.85 24.36
CA ILE A 54 35.46 -2.28 24.08
C ILE A 54 35.61 -2.55 22.59
N THR A 55 34.89 -1.77 21.80
CA THR A 55 34.75 -1.98 20.36
C THR A 55 35.91 -1.42 19.54
N GLY A 56 36.76 -0.58 20.13
CA GLY A 56 37.83 0.12 19.42
C GLY A 56 37.33 1.16 18.42
N LEU A 57 36.07 1.57 18.53
CA LEU A 57 35.43 2.47 17.57
C LEU A 57 35.82 3.92 17.87
N GLY A 58 36.28 4.63 16.84
CA GLY A 58 36.69 6.03 16.93
C GLY A 58 35.57 7.01 17.31
N SER A 59 35.94 8.28 17.50
CA SER A 59 34.98 9.37 17.76
C SER A 59 34.13 9.71 16.53
N ASN A 60 34.69 9.55 15.33
CA ASN A 60 33.99 9.81 14.07
C ASN A 60 32.87 8.79 13.85
N ILE A 61 31.66 9.27 13.55
CA ILE A 61 30.50 8.45 13.23
C ILE A 61 30.85 7.41 12.15
N TRP A 62 31.52 7.79 11.07
CA TRP A 62 31.77 6.95 9.89
C TRP A 62 32.76 5.80 10.11
N SER A 63 33.83 6.01 10.87
CA SER A 63 34.86 4.99 11.13
C SER A 63 34.50 4.08 12.31
N ALA A 64 33.34 4.31 12.89
CA ALA A 64 32.92 3.75 14.16
C ALA A 64 31.63 2.92 13.98
N TRP A 65 31.35 2.50 12.75
CA TRP A 65 30.30 1.56 12.41
C TRP A 65 30.93 0.21 12.08
N THR A 66 30.43 -0.85 12.68
CA THR A 66 30.63 -2.20 12.15
C THR A 66 29.29 -2.67 11.63
N PRO A 67 29.17 -3.01 10.33
CA PRO A 67 27.96 -3.61 9.81
C PRO A 67 27.63 -4.87 10.59
N TYR A 68 26.34 -5.21 10.65
CA TYR A 68 25.98 -6.57 11.04
C TYR A 68 26.60 -7.58 10.07
N PRO A 69 26.88 -8.81 10.56
CA PRO A 69 27.21 -9.91 9.68
C PRO A 69 26.20 -10.00 8.52
N ILE A 70 26.69 -10.22 7.30
CA ILE A 70 25.84 -10.28 6.10
C ILE A 70 24.74 -11.33 6.26
N GLU A 71 25.06 -12.44 6.94
CA GLU A 71 24.12 -13.52 7.26
C GLU A 71 22.93 -13.04 8.12
N ASP A 72 23.17 -12.18 9.11
CA ASP A 72 22.13 -11.61 9.97
C ASP A 72 21.24 -10.63 9.17
N ILE A 73 21.87 -9.77 8.35
CA ILE A 73 21.16 -8.83 7.48
C ILE A 73 20.24 -9.61 6.53
N TRP A 74 20.77 -10.65 5.88
CA TRP A 74 20.00 -11.46 4.94
C TRP A 74 18.86 -12.22 5.64
N THR A 75 19.14 -12.81 6.81
CA THR A 75 18.12 -13.51 7.61
C THR A 75 16.97 -12.57 7.96
N ARG A 76 17.24 -11.32 8.32
CA ARG A 76 16.20 -10.32 8.61
C ARG A 76 15.43 -9.90 7.38
N ILE A 77 16.12 -9.67 6.25
CA ILE A 77 15.45 -9.35 4.99
C ILE A 77 14.50 -10.48 4.58
N VAL A 78 14.97 -11.73 4.58
CA VAL A 78 14.18 -12.89 4.19
C VAL A 78 13.03 -13.13 5.16
N THR A 79 13.27 -13.01 6.46
CA THR A 79 12.24 -13.34 7.46
C THR A 79 11.16 -12.26 7.52
N TRP A 80 11.53 -10.97 7.41
CA TRP A 80 10.61 -9.86 7.66
C TRP A 80 10.12 -9.16 6.41
N LYS A 81 10.99 -9.02 5.40
CA LYS A 81 10.67 -8.22 4.21
C LYS A 81 10.13 -9.08 3.09
N LEU A 82 10.51 -10.36 2.99
CA LEU A 82 9.94 -11.25 1.97
C LEU A 82 8.41 -11.44 2.12
N PRO A 83 7.83 -11.69 3.31
CA PRO A 83 6.37 -11.78 3.46
C PRO A 83 5.68 -10.45 3.11
N LEU A 84 6.31 -9.31 3.46
CA LEU A 84 5.82 -8.00 3.06
C LEU A 84 5.82 -7.83 1.54
N PHE A 85 6.91 -8.20 0.85
CA PHE A 85 6.97 -8.17 -0.62
C PHE A 85 5.97 -9.12 -1.26
N GLN A 86 5.71 -10.29 -0.66
CA GLN A 86 4.67 -11.21 -1.12
C GLN A 86 3.29 -10.56 -1.01
N LEU A 87 2.99 -9.90 0.12
CA LEU A 87 1.73 -9.20 0.34
C LEU A 87 1.55 -8.03 -0.63
N VAL A 88 2.58 -7.18 -0.79
CA VAL A 88 2.60 -6.10 -1.79
C VAL A 88 2.45 -6.67 -3.20
N GLY A 89 3.07 -7.82 -3.51
CA GLY A 89 2.92 -8.51 -4.79
C GLY A 89 1.49 -8.97 -5.08
N GLN A 90 0.64 -9.16 -4.05
CA GLN A 90 -0.79 -9.45 -4.23
C GLN A 90 -1.64 -8.20 -4.49
N PHE A 91 -1.07 -6.99 -4.36
CA PHE A 91 -1.78 -5.75 -4.62
C PHE A 91 -2.33 -5.75 -6.07
N PRO A 92 -3.66 -5.62 -6.27
CA PRO A 92 -4.25 -5.56 -7.59
C PRO A 92 -3.69 -4.39 -8.41
N ARG A 93 -3.29 -4.69 -9.64
CA ARG A 93 -2.64 -3.75 -10.54
C ARG A 93 -3.29 -3.83 -11.91
N SER A 94 -3.56 -2.68 -12.49
CA SER A 94 -4.06 -2.59 -13.87
C SER A 94 -2.87 -2.62 -14.83
N PRO A 95 -2.86 -3.48 -15.86
CA PRO A 95 -1.69 -3.70 -16.71
C PRO A 95 -1.60 -2.66 -17.83
N PHE A 96 -1.46 -1.39 -17.46
CA PHE A 96 -1.37 -0.25 -18.40
C PHE A 96 0.08 0.04 -18.84
N GLY A 97 0.90 -1.00 -18.92
CA GLY A 97 2.33 -0.92 -19.22
C GLY A 97 3.21 -0.84 -17.97
N LEU A 98 4.49 -1.17 -18.17
CA LEU A 98 5.47 -1.33 -17.09
C LEU A 98 5.65 -0.06 -16.24
N SER A 99 5.62 1.13 -16.85
CA SER A 99 5.79 2.40 -16.14
C SER A 99 4.66 2.67 -15.14
N VAL A 100 3.41 2.38 -15.53
CA VAL A 100 2.24 2.54 -14.66
C VAL A 100 2.21 1.46 -13.58
N GLU A 101 2.58 0.23 -13.91
CA GLU A 101 2.69 -0.86 -12.92
C GLU A 101 3.75 -0.57 -11.85
N VAL A 102 4.96 -0.17 -12.26
CA VAL A 102 6.03 0.23 -11.34
C VAL A 102 5.63 1.47 -10.57
N GLY A 103 5.04 2.46 -11.24
CA GLY A 103 4.52 3.68 -10.61
C GLY A 103 3.48 3.38 -9.52
N THR A 104 2.62 2.38 -9.73
CA THR A 104 1.64 1.95 -8.71
C THR A 104 2.34 1.43 -7.45
N TYR A 105 3.39 0.62 -7.60
CA TYR A 105 4.15 0.13 -6.44
C TYR A 105 4.91 1.24 -5.73
N LEU A 106 5.54 2.14 -6.49
CA LEU A 106 6.23 3.30 -5.93
C LEU A 106 5.24 4.21 -5.19
N HIS A 107 4.05 4.45 -5.75
CA HIS A 107 3.01 5.25 -5.12
C HIS A 107 2.52 4.61 -3.82
N VAL A 108 2.18 3.32 -3.83
CA VAL A 108 1.72 2.61 -2.62
C VAL A 108 2.77 2.67 -1.51
N MET A 109 4.06 2.48 -1.84
CA MET A 109 5.14 2.47 -0.86
C MET A 109 5.64 3.86 -0.44
N GLY A 110 5.47 4.86 -1.32
CA GLY A 110 5.91 6.24 -1.13
C GLY A 110 4.85 7.15 -0.52
N ASP A 111 3.57 6.85 -0.73
CA ASP A 111 2.42 7.62 -0.26
C ASP A 111 1.23 6.71 0.14
N PRO A 112 1.33 6.01 1.29
CA PRO A 112 0.27 5.13 1.75
C PRO A 112 -1.02 5.87 2.14
N LEU A 113 -0.90 7.13 2.56
CA LEU A 113 -2.06 7.95 2.92
C LEU A 113 -2.90 8.27 1.69
N ASP A 114 -2.25 8.68 0.60
CA ASP A 114 -2.94 8.92 -0.66
C ASP A 114 -3.52 7.65 -1.24
N SER A 115 -2.75 6.56 -1.17
CA SER A 115 -3.17 5.26 -1.68
C SER A 115 -4.46 4.77 -1.01
N ILE A 116 -4.51 4.77 0.32
CA ILE A 116 -5.70 4.35 1.06
C ILE A 116 -6.86 5.32 0.83
N THR A 117 -6.60 6.63 0.79
CA THR A 117 -7.64 7.65 0.48
C THR A 117 -8.25 7.41 -0.90
N SER A 118 -7.41 7.17 -1.91
CA SER A 118 -7.81 6.87 -3.29
C SER A 118 -8.59 5.55 -3.40
N LEU A 119 -8.21 4.53 -2.64
CA LEU A 119 -8.94 3.27 -2.55
C LEU A 119 -10.33 3.45 -1.93
N LEU A 120 -10.43 4.16 -0.81
CA LEU A 120 -11.72 4.46 -0.16
C LEU A 120 -12.64 5.30 -1.05
N LEU A 121 -12.07 6.28 -1.76
CA LEU A 121 -12.78 7.06 -2.78
C LEU A 121 -13.28 6.15 -3.91
N SER A 122 -12.43 5.30 -4.46
CA SER A 122 -12.81 4.34 -5.50
C SER A 122 -13.95 3.42 -5.05
N LEU A 123 -13.89 2.93 -3.81
CA LEU A 123 -14.95 2.11 -3.23
C LEU A 123 -16.27 2.89 -3.10
N ALA A 124 -16.22 4.15 -2.68
CA ALA A 124 -17.39 5.02 -2.59
C ALA A 124 -17.99 5.34 -3.96
N MET A 125 -17.15 5.55 -4.98
CA MET A 125 -17.58 5.73 -6.37
C MET A 125 -18.31 4.47 -6.89
N CYS A 126 -17.76 3.27 -6.64
CA CYS A 126 -18.44 2.01 -6.91
C CYS A 126 -19.80 1.92 -6.18
N GLY A 127 -19.86 2.32 -4.90
CA GLY A 127 -21.09 2.38 -4.12
C GLY A 127 -22.14 3.33 -4.73
N SER A 128 -21.72 4.47 -5.24
CA SER A 128 -22.58 5.42 -5.95
C SER A 128 -23.16 4.83 -7.24
N ARG A 129 -22.35 4.07 -8.02
CA ARG A 129 -22.84 3.33 -9.19
C ARG A 129 -23.81 2.21 -8.83
N VAL A 130 -23.57 1.49 -7.74
CA VAL A 130 -24.51 0.49 -7.21
C VAL A 130 -25.85 1.12 -6.86
N LYS A 131 -25.86 2.25 -6.15
CA LYS A 131 -27.08 2.98 -5.82
C LYS A 131 -27.86 3.38 -7.09
N ARG A 132 -27.17 3.97 -8.06
CA ARG A 132 -27.76 4.39 -9.33
C ARG A 132 -28.31 3.23 -10.16
N ALA A 133 -27.63 2.08 -10.15
CA ALA A 133 -28.10 0.87 -10.82
C ALA A 133 -29.37 0.31 -10.17
N LYS A 134 -29.48 0.35 -8.83
CA LYS A 134 -30.69 -0.03 -8.10
C LYS A 134 -31.87 0.89 -8.42
N GLU A 135 -31.65 2.20 -8.39
CA GLU A 135 -32.65 3.21 -8.80
C GLU A 135 -33.12 2.99 -10.25
N LEU A 136 -32.21 2.62 -11.15
CA LEU A 136 -32.53 2.30 -12.54
C LEU A 136 -33.39 1.03 -12.66
N CYS A 137 -33.10 -0.03 -11.90
CA CYS A 137 -33.96 -1.21 -11.84
C CYS A 137 -35.39 -0.88 -11.38
N GLU A 138 -35.52 -0.06 -10.33
CA GLU A 138 -36.83 0.35 -9.81
C GLU A 138 -37.59 1.20 -10.84
N ALA A 139 -36.91 2.14 -11.50
CA ALA A 139 -37.48 2.94 -12.59
C ALA A 139 -37.89 2.08 -13.80
N ALA A 140 -37.23 0.94 -14.01
CA ALA A 140 -37.57 -0.05 -15.02
C ALA A 140 -38.70 -1.01 -14.60
N GLY A 141 -39.30 -0.81 -13.42
CA GLY A 141 -40.38 -1.64 -12.88
C GLY A 141 -39.92 -2.94 -12.22
N ILE A 142 -38.61 -3.14 -12.05
CA ILE A 142 -38.03 -4.32 -11.39
C ILE A 142 -38.05 -4.07 -9.88
N LYS A 143 -38.99 -4.71 -9.17
CA LYS A 143 -39.13 -4.56 -7.72
C LYS A 143 -37.98 -5.22 -6.96
N PRO A 144 -37.54 -4.68 -5.81
CA PRO A 144 -36.51 -5.31 -4.97
C PRO A 144 -36.80 -6.75 -4.54
N SER A 145 -38.08 -7.15 -4.50
CA SER A 145 -38.51 -8.51 -4.19
C SER A 145 -38.41 -9.49 -5.37
N ALA A 146 -38.20 -9.01 -6.60
CA ALA A 146 -38.08 -9.85 -7.78
C ALA A 146 -36.73 -10.57 -7.80
N ALA A 147 -36.72 -11.86 -8.18
CA ALA A 147 -35.49 -12.66 -8.24
C ALA A 147 -34.45 -12.10 -9.23
N GLU A 148 -34.89 -11.36 -10.25
CA GLU A 148 -34.01 -10.72 -11.24
C GLU A 148 -33.35 -9.43 -10.72
N TYR A 149 -33.95 -8.74 -9.76
CA TYR A 149 -33.44 -7.46 -9.22
C TYR A 149 -31.95 -7.50 -8.85
N PRO A 150 -31.49 -8.45 -8.00
CA PRO A 150 -30.08 -8.51 -7.62
C PRO A 150 -29.12 -8.77 -8.77
N ARG A 151 -29.56 -9.52 -9.79
CA ARG A 151 -28.74 -9.81 -10.97
C ARG A 151 -28.61 -8.57 -11.85
N THR A 152 -29.74 -7.92 -12.10
CA THR A 152 -29.81 -6.77 -13.02
C THR A 152 -29.04 -5.56 -12.51
N TRP A 153 -29.21 -5.16 -11.22
CA TRP A 153 -28.48 -3.99 -10.74
C TRP A 153 -26.97 -4.23 -10.66
N ARG A 154 -26.52 -5.46 -10.35
CA ARG A 154 -25.09 -5.81 -10.33
C ARG A 154 -24.49 -5.66 -11.73
N ARG A 155 -25.19 -6.18 -12.74
CA ARG A 155 -24.78 -6.12 -14.14
C ARG A 155 -24.75 -4.68 -14.68
N LEU A 156 -25.74 -3.88 -14.32
CA LEU A 156 -25.73 -2.44 -14.65
C LEU A 156 -24.59 -1.71 -13.94
N ALA A 157 -24.36 -1.98 -12.64
CA ALA A 157 -23.30 -1.34 -11.89
C ALA A 157 -21.89 -1.64 -12.45
N ILE A 158 -21.60 -2.89 -12.82
CA ILE A 158 -20.29 -3.25 -13.40
C ILE A 158 -20.06 -2.57 -14.75
N ILE A 159 -21.08 -2.47 -15.60
CA ILE A 159 -21.00 -1.72 -16.86
C ILE A 159 -20.71 -0.24 -16.57
N MET A 160 -21.44 0.39 -15.63
CA MET A 160 -21.23 1.79 -15.27
C MET A 160 -19.83 2.07 -14.72
N VAL A 161 -19.33 1.23 -13.81
CA VAL A 161 -17.96 1.35 -13.27
C VAL A 161 -16.92 1.18 -14.37
N SER A 162 -17.16 0.29 -15.33
CA SER A 162 -16.23 0.05 -16.44
C SER A 162 -16.11 1.27 -17.36
N TYR A 163 -17.19 2.04 -17.55
CA TYR A 163 -17.11 3.33 -18.24
C TYR A 163 -16.30 4.37 -17.45
N ASP A 164 -16.42 4.40 -16.12
CA ASP A 164 -15.60 5.28 -15.28
C ASP A 164 -14.11 4.93 -15.37
N ASP A 165 -13.76 3.64 -15.42
CA ASP A 165 -12.39 3.14 -15.60
C ASP A 165 -11.79 3.52 -16.97
N CYS A 166 -12.65 3.94 -17.91
CA CYS A 166 -12.28 4.46 -19.23
C CYS A 166 -12.33 5.99 -19.33
N GLY A 167 -12.58 6.69 -18.22
CA GLY A 167 -12.72 8.14 -18.21
C GLY A 167 -14.05 8.65 -18.78
N LYS A 168 -15.01 7.76 -19.08
CA LYS A 168 -16.29 8.06 -19.74
C LYS A 168 -17.46 8.13 -18.77
N SER A 169 -17.30 8.90 -17.70
CA SER A 169 -18.31 9.02 -16.64
C SER A 169 -19.64 9.62 -17.14
N GLU A 170 -19.62 10.38 -18.23
CA GLU A 170 -20.78 10.93 -18.93
C GLU A 170 -21.65 9.84 -19.58
N LYS A 171 -21.05 8.77 -20.12
CA LYS A 171 -21.77 7.63 -20.70
C LYS A 171 -22.65 6.92 -19.68
N VAL A 172 -22.28 6.94 -18.40
CA VAL A 172 -23.12 6.40 -17.32
C VAL A 172 -24.50 7.09 -17.24
N ARG A 173 -24.59 8.36 -17.64
CA ARG A 173 -25.88 9.06 -17.72
C ARG A 173 -26.73 8.56 -18.88
N GLU A 174 -26.10 8.26 -20.01
CA GLU A 174 -26.77 7.76 -21.22
C GLU A 174 -27.32 6.35 -21.00
N ILE A 175 -26.56 5.47 -20.33
CA ILE A 175 -27.00 4.10 -19.98
C ILE A 175 -28.37 4.09 -19.29
N ARG A 176 -28.65 5.08 -18.44
CA ARG A 176 -29.96 5.16 -17.77
C ARG A 176 -31.09 5.26 -18.78
N TRP A 177 -31.00 6.17 -19.73
CA TRP A 177 -32.02 6.39 -20.74
C TRP A 177 -32.08 5.22 -21.71
N GLU A 178 -30.93 4.76 -22.17
CA GLU A 178 -30.82 3.63 -23.09
C GLU A 178 -31.38 2.34 -22.52
N TYR A 179 -31.13 2.04 -21.24
CA TYR A 179 -31.67 0.84 -20.59
C TYR A 179 -33.18 0.92 -20.45
N LEU A 180 -33.74 2.07 -20.05
CA LEU A 180 -35.19 2.25 -19.93
C LEU A 180 -35.90 2.16 -21.28
N GLU A 181 -35.31 2.73 -22.32
CA GLU A 181 -35.80 2.62 -23.70
C GLU A 181 -35.72 1.17 -24.18
N ASN A 182 -34.57 0.51 -23.99
CA ASN A 182 -34.39 -0.89 -24.37
C ASN A 182 -35.37 -1.81 -23.65
N ARG A 183 -35.62 -1.59 -22.36
CA ARG A 183 -36.56 -2.40 -21.58
C ARG A 183 -37.97 -2.39 -22.15
N ARG A 184 -38.36 -1.32 -22.85
CA ARG A 184 -39.66 -1.21 -23.53
C ARG A 184 -39.64 -1.79 -24.94
N HIS A 185 -38.47 -2.14 -25.47
CA HIS A 185 -38.34 -2.69 -26.82
C HIS A 185 -38.89 -4.13 -26.87
N PRO A 186 -39.64 -4.53 -27.92
CA PRO A 186 -40.24 -5.87 -28.01
C PRO A 186 -39.22 -7.02 -27.95
N ARG A 187 -37.98 -6.77 -28.41
CA ARG A 187 -36.87 -7.73 -28.39
C ARG A 187 -36.03 -7.69 -27.10
N PHE A 188 -36.53 -7.06 -26.04
CA PHE A 188 -35.74 -6.94 -24.82
C PHE A 188 -35.42 -8.30 -24.21
N GLU A 189 -36.43 -9.13 -23.98
CA GLU A 189 -36.23 -10.42 -23.31
C GLU A 189 -35.46 -11.44 -24.17
N THR A 190 -35.55 -11.35 -25.51
CA THR A 190 -34.88 -12.30 -26.41
C THR A 190 -33.44 -11.90 -26.70
N ASP A 191 -33.18 -10.62 -26.99
CA ASP A 191 -31.91 -10.19 -27.59
C ASP A 191 -31.18 -9.19 -26.69
N LEU A 192 -31.81 -8.05 -26.37
CA LEU A 192 -31.13 -6.94 -25.70
C LEU A 192 -30.71 -7.30 -24.28
N ARG A 193 -31.56 -8.02 -23.54
CA ARG A 193 -31.25 -8.52 -22.20
C ARG A 193 -29.97 -9.35 -22.23
N HIS A 194 -29.87 -10.28 -23.16
CA HIS A 194 -28.68 -11.13 -23.30
C HIS A 194 -27.41 -10.31 -23.54
N VAL A 195 -27.48 -9.24 -24.36
CA VAL A 195 -26.33 -8.33 -24.56
C VAL A 195 -25.88 -7.66 -23.26
N TYR A 196 -26.81 -7.18 -22.42
CA TYR A 196 -26.47 -6.61 -21.10
C TYR A 196 -25.87 -7.66 -20.16
N GLU A 197 -26.48 -8.86 -20.13
CA GLU A 197 -26.05 -9.94 -19.25
C GLU A 197 -24.65 -10.45 -19.63
N GLU A 198 -24.45 -10.80 -20.89
CA GLU A 198 -23.18 -11.31 -21.41
C GLU A 198 -22.05 -10.29 -21.25
N SER A 199 -22.30 -9.02 -21.57
CA SER A 199 -21.28 -7.97 -21.45
C SER A 199 -20.89 -7.73 -19.99
N ALA A 200 -21.86 -7.70 -19.09
CA ALA A 200 -21.61 -7.54 -17.66
C ALA A 200 -20.88 -8.74 -17.05
N ASP A 201 -21.25 -9.96 -17.44
CA ASP A 201 -20.63 -11.18 -16.94
C ASP A 201 -19.19 -11.30 -17.47
N CYS A 202 -18.93 -10.90 -18.72
CA CYS A 202 -17.58 -10.76 -19.28
C CYS A 202 -16.74 -9.69 -18.55
N LEU A 203 -17.32 -8.51 -18.25
CA LEU A 203 -16.63 -7.45 -17.49
C LEU A 203 -16.33 -7.88 -16.05
N ALA A 204 -17.26 -8.62 -15.41
CA ALA A 204 -17.06 -9.17 -14.08
C ALA A 204 -15.95 -10.23 -14.07
N ALA A 205 -15.91 -11.11 -15.07
CA ALA A 205 -14.86 -12.10 -15.23
C ALA A 205 -13.48 -11.46 -15.49
N ASP A 206 -13.45 -10.31 -16.17
CA ASP A 206 -12.21 -9.55 -16.40
C ASP A 206 -11.69 -8.81 -15.15
N ARG A 207 -12.51 -8.60 -14.12
CA ARG A 207 -12.02 -8.02 -12.85
C ARG A 207 -11.34 -9.10 -12.01
N GLN A 208 -10.03 -8.97 -11.81
CA GLN A 208 -9.30 -9.79 -10.84
C GLN A 208 -9.61 -9.34 -9.41
N THR A 209 -10.50 -10.06 -8.74
CA THR A 209 -10.64 -10.02 -7.28
C THR A 209 -9.82 -11.16 -6.67
N LYS A 210 -8.55 -10.91 -6.35
CA LYS A 210 -7.64 -11.93 -5.79
C LYS A 210 -7.93 -12.21 -4.29
N SER A 211 -9.19 -12.30 -3.89
CA SER A 211 -9.58 -12.30 -2.48
C SER A 211 -9.00 -13.46 -1.68
N LEU A 212 -8.98 -14.68 -2.24
CA LEU A 212 -8.41 -15.85 -1.56
C LEU A 212 -6.87 -15.78 -1.43
N PRO A 213 -6.09 -15.55 -2.51
CA PRO A 213 -4.64 -15.32 -2.38
C PRO A 213 -4.28 -14.18 -1.44
N VAL A 214 -5.05 -13.09 -1.44
CA VAL A 214 -4.88 -11.96 -0.53
C VAL A 214 -5.10 -12.39 0.91
N ALA A 215 -6.24 -13.04 1.21
CA ALA A 215 -6.52 -13.51 2.57
C ALA A 215 -5.44 -14.46 3.12
N LEU A 216 -4.92 -15.37 2.28
CA LEU A 216 -3.81 -16.24 2.66
C LEU A 216 -2.52 -15.46 2.91
N ALA A 217 -2.16 -14.53 2.02
CA ALA A 217 -0.98 -13.69 2.19
C ALA A 217 -1.05 -12.85 3.46
N GLU A 218 -2.22 -12.35 3.83
CA GLU A 218 -2.44 -11.60 5.07
C GLU A 218 -2.29 -12.46 6.31
N VAL A 219 -2.91 -13.65 6.33
CA VAL A 219 -2.77 -14.60 7.43
C VAL A 219 -1.30 -14.96 7.64
N PHE A 220 -0.54 -15.19 6.56
CA PHE A 220 0.89 -15.47 6.66
C PHE A 220 1.70 -14.25 7.13
N PHE A 221 1.38 -13.05 6.65
CA PHE A 221 2.08 -11.84 7.05
C PHE A 221 1.84 -11.51 8.53
N ILE A 222 0.57 -11.45 8.95
CA ILE A 222 0.20 -11.13 10.34
C ILE A 222 0.66 -12.26 11.28
N GLY A 223 0.42 -13.52 10.90
CA GLY A 223 0.85 -14.68 11.69
C GLY A 223 2.37 -14.74 11.83
N GLY A 224 3.10 -14.52 10.74
CA GLY A 224 4.57 -14.43 10.74
C GLY A 224 5.07 -13.29 11.65
N TRP A 225 4.44 -12.12 11.59
CA TRP A 225 4.77 -10.99 12.45
C TRP A 225 4.46 -11.24 13.93
N VAL A 226 3.37 -11.92 14.27
CA VAL A 226 3.06 -12.29 15.67
C VAL A 226 4.04 -13.34 16.20
N ILE A 227 4.33 -14.39 15.41
CA ILE A 227 5.31 -15.42 15.76
C ILE A 227 6.69 -14.78 15.98
N ALA A 228 7.05 -13.80 15.14
CA ALA A 228 8.26 -13.00 15.30
C ALA A 228 8.36 -12.36 16.67
N LEU A 229 7.28 -11.67 17.06
CA LEU A 229 7.23 -10.91 18.29
C LEU A 229 7.34 -11.83 19.50
N ILE A 230 6.64 -12.96 19.47
CA ILE A 230 6.72 -14.00 20.51
C ILE A 230 8.14 -14.59 20.58
N LYS A 231 8.73 -14.94 19.43
CA LYS A 231 10.09 -15.47 19.37
C LYS A 231 11.11 -14.47 19.91
N ALA A 232 10.98 -13.20 19.53
CA ALA A 232 11.88 -12.14 19.96
C ALA A 232 11.73 -11.87 21.47
N ALA A 233 10.50 -11.91 22.00
CA ALA A 233 10.22 -11.77 23.43
C ALA A 233 10.72 -12.94 24.28
N ALA A 234 10.67 -14.18 23.74
CA ALA A 234 11.13 -15.38 24.43
C ALA A 234 12.63 -15.68 24.25
N SER A 235 13.31 -14.92 23.40
CA SER A 235 14.73 -15.14 23.09
C SER A 235 15.64 -14.65 24.22
N GLU A 236 16.56 -15.51 24.66
CA GLU A 236 17.66 -15.09 25.52
C GLU A 236 18.82 -14.52 24.70
N PRO A 237 19.54 -13.50 25.21
CA PRO A 237 20.73 -12.96 24.54
C PRO A 237 21.81 -14.03 24.37
N ASN A 238 22.25 -14.26 23.12
CA ASN A 238 23.35 -15.15 22.81
C ASN A 238 24.21 -14.56 21.65
N PRO A 239 25.41 -15.09 21.37
CA PRO A 239 26.30 -14.56 20.34
C PRO A 239 25.65 -14.31 18.97
N THR A 240 24.63 -15.10 18.61
CA THR A 240 23.94 -15.08 17.31
C THR A 240 22.51 -14.53 17.39
N ASN A 241 22.02 -14.16 18.57
CA ASN A 241 20.64 -13.71 18.77
C ASN A 241 20.58 -12.54 19.75
N TRP A 242 20.01 -11.44 19.26
CA TRP A 242 19.94 -10.17 19.97
C TRP A 242 18.49 -9.74 20.10
N PRO A 243 17.83 -10.10 21.20
CA PRO A 243 16.40 -9.84 21.38
C PRO A 243 16.04 -8.40 21.10
N ASN A 244 16.85 -7.44 21.56
CA ASN A 244 16.60 -6.01 21.34
C ASN A 244 16.64 -5.62 19.85
N VAL A 245 17.58 -6.17 19.10
CA VAL A 245 17.72 -5.87 17.68
C VAL A 245 16.62 -6.55 16.88
N GLU A 246 16.28 -7.79 17.24
CA GLU A 246 15.18 -8.52 16.62
C GLU A 246 13.84 -7.83 16.89
N VAL A 247 13.53 -7.46 18.13
CA VAL A 247 12.29 -6.74 18.46
C VAL A 247 12.24 -5.40 17.72
N HIS A 248 13.35 -4.65 17.64
CA HIS A 248 13.36 -3.41 16.86
C HIS A 248 13.13 -3.66 15.36
N SER A 249 13.73 -4.71 14.78
CA SER A 249 13.48 -5.09 13.38
C SER A 249 12.02 -5.48 13.12
N VAL A 250 11.39 -6.17 14.08
CA VAL A 250 9.97 -6.51 14.06
C VAL A 250 9.10 -5.26 14.20
N ALA A 251 9.45 -4.35 15.10
CA ALA A 251 8.77 -3.06 15.29
C ALA A 251 8.83 -2.22 14.00
N PHE A 252 10.00 -2.14 13.37
CA PHE A 252 10.19 -1.45 12.10
C PHE A 252 9.36 -2.06 10.96
N SER A 253 9.14 -3.37 10.99
CA SER A 253 8.23 -4.04 10.05
C SER A 253 6.76 -3.74 10.36
N GLY A 254 6.45 -3.46 11.63
CA GLY A 254 5.16 -2.96 12.09
C GLY A 254 4.73 -1.66 11.40
N LEU A 255 5.68 -0.83 10.94
CA LEU A 255 5.39 0.37 10.13
C LEU A 255 4.60 0.05 8.86
N TYR A 256 4.68 -1.18 8.34
CA TYR A 256 4.03 -1.60 7.10
C TYR A 256 2.73 -2.39 7.32
N LEU A 257 2.21 -2.47 8.55
CA LEU A 257 0.94 -3.17 8.83
C LEU A 257 -0.25 -2.59 8.04
N TRP A 258 -0.20 -1.31 7.69
CA TRP A 258 -1.20 -0.65 6.83
C TRP A 258 -1.31 -1.28 5.43
N VAL A 259 -0.26 -1.97 4.94
CA VAL A 259 -0.26 -2.63 3.63
C VAL A 259 -1.35 -3.69 3.58
N ALA A 260 -1.59 -4.42 4.67
CA ALA A 260 -2.69 -5.39 4.75
C ALA A 260 -4.03 -4.70 4.43
N SER A 261 -4.36 -3.63 5.14
CA SER A 261 -5.59 -2.87 4.89
C SER A 261 -5.69 -2.35 3.45
N ALA A 262 -4.60 -1.84 2.88
CA ALA A 262 -4.58 -1.36 1.50
C ALA A 262 -4.83 -2.51 0.49
N VAL A 263 -4.20 -3.67 0.68
CA VAL A 263 -4.35 -4.85 -0.18
C VAL A 263 -5.78 -5.41 -0.09
N VAL A 264 -6.38 -5.50 1.11
CA VAL A 264 -7.79 -5.92 1.25
C VAL A 264 -8.70 -5.00 0.45
N VAL A 265 -8.63 -3.69 0.69
CA VAL A 265 -9.56 -2.75 0.04
C VAL A 265 -9.37 -2.77 -1.47
N ALA A 266 -8.11 -2.82 -1.94
CA ALA A 266 -7.82 -2.96 -3.37
C ALA A 266 -8.38 -4.26 -3.95
N SER A 267 -8.28 -5.40 -3.25
CA SER A 267 -8.78 -6.71 -3.70
C SER A 267 -10.30 -6.75 -3.84
N VAL A 268 -11.02 -6.01 -2.98
CA VAL A 268 -12.48 -5.87 -3.03
C VAL A 268 -12.91 -5.03 -4.24
N ILE A 269 -12.14 -4.00 -4.60
CA ILE A 269 -12.42 -3.16 -5.79
C ILE A 269 -12.10 -3.93 -7.08
N GLY A 270 -11.00 -4.69 -7.08
CA GLY A 270 -10.48 -5.41 -8.23
C GLY A 270 -9.91 -4.51 -9.32
N SER A 271 -9.10 -5.08 -10.20
CA SER A 271 -8.51 -4.43 -11.38
C SER A 271 -8.76 -5.23 -12.65
N SER A 272 -8.69 -4.59 -13.82
CA SER A 272 -8.81 -5.28 -15.12
C SER A 272 -7.62 -6.20 -15.38
N GLN A 273 -7.86 -7.36 -16.01
CA GLN A 273 -6.81 -8.33 -16.35
C GLN A 273 -5.89 -7.89 -17.48
N THR A 274 -6.38 -7.05 -18.39
CA THR A 274 -5.63 -6.54 -19.53
C THR A 274 -5.99 -5.08 -19.77
N GLU A 275 -5.11 -4.32 -20.42
CA GLU A 275 -5.43 -2.94 -20.78
C GLU A 275 -6.60 -2.88 -21.79
N ALA A 276 -6.63 -3.79 -22.75
CA ALA A 276 -7.59 -3.76 -23.86
C ALA A 276 -8.94 -4.39 -23.55
N SER A 277 -9.11 -5.14 -22.45
CA SER A 277 -10.33 -5.91 -22.17
C SER A 277 -11.56 -5.03 -21.99
N ILE A 278 -11.54 -4.10 -21.02
CA ILE A 278 -12.66 -3.20 -20.74
C ILE A 278 -13.07 -2.39 -21.99
N PRO A 279 -12.15 -1.70 -22.71
CA PRO A 279 -12.51 -1.01 -23.94
C PRO A 279 -13.14 -1.93 -25.00
N ARG A 280 -12.57 -3.12 -25.20
CA ARG A 280 -13.06 -4.10 -26.19
C ARG A 280 -14.45 -4.63 -25.84
N LEU A 281 -14.73 -4.84 -24.56
CA LEU A 281 -15.99 -5.35 -24.04
C LEU A 281 -17.08 -4.28 -24.08
N LEU A 282 -16.80 -3.06 -23.61
CA LEU A 282 -17.76 -1.96 -23.65
C LEU A 282 -18.14 -1.54 -25.08
N GLN A 283 -17.18 -1.51 -25.99
CA GLN A 283 -17.52 -1.25 -27.39
C GLN A 283 -18.25 -2.41 -28.05
N GLY A 284 -17.92 -3.66 -27.66
CA GLY A 284 -18.70 -4.82 -28.07
C GLY A 284 -20.16 -4.71 -27.61
N PHE A 285 -20.36 -4.24 -26.38
CA PHE A 285 -21.68 -3.94 -25.82
C PHE A 285 -22.42 -2.86 -26.61
N GLU A 286 -21.81 -1.69 -26.86
CA GLU A 286 -22.41 -0.61 -27.66
C GLU A 286 -22.80 -1.10 -29.08
N TYR A 287 -21.92 -1.88 -29.69
CA TYR A 287 -22.11 -2.47 -31.01
C TYR A 287 -23.27 -3.48 -31.02
N HIS A 288 -23.26 -4.48 -30.14
CA HIS A 288 -24.31 -5.51 -30.07
C HIS A 288 -25.67 -4.92 -29.68
N LEU A 289 -25.71 -3.88 -28.84
CA LEU A 289 -26.95 -3.17 -28.55
C LEU A 289 -27.52 -2.48 -29.80
N THR A 290 -26.67 -1.85 -30.60
CA THR A 290 -27.09 -1.18 -31.83
C THR A 290 -27.57 -2.19 -32.88
N GLU A 291 -26.85 -3.30 -33.03
CA GLU A 291 -27.22 -4.41 -33.93
C GLU A 291 -28.57 -5.02 -33.54
N ALA A 292 -28.78 -5.31 -32.25
CA ALA A 292 -30.03 -5.86 -31.74
C ALA A 292 -31.23 -4.89 -31.85
N ARG A 293 -30.98 -3.57 -31.76
CA ARG A 293 -32.01 -2.53 -31.92
C ARG A 293 -32.50 -2.36 -33.35
N ALA A 294 -31.59 -2.22 -34.32
CA ALA A 294 -31.95 -1.54 -35.56
C ALA A 294 -31.69 -2.34 -36.86
N ARG A 295 -30.56 -3.04 -37.03
CA ARG A 295 -30.13 -3.52 -38.38
C ARG A 295 -29.13 -4.66 -38.33
N HIS A 296 -29.42 -5.73 -39.06
CA HIS A 296 -28.38 -6.63 -39.57
C HIS A 296 -27.42 -5.83 -40.46
N GLY A 297 -26.13 -5.83 -40.15
CA GLY A 297 -25.08 -5.20 -40.96
C GLY A 297 -24.33 -4.03 -40.32
N ALA A 298 -24.52 -3.74 -39.04
CA ALA A 298 -23.49 -2.98 -38.31
C ALA A 298 -22.18 -3.77 -38.38
N ARG A 299 -21.02 -3.12 -38.53
CA ARG A 299 -19.71 -3.79 -38.47
C ARG A 299 -19.03 -3.44 -37.15
N ARG A 300 -18.59 -4.45 -36.40
CA ARG A 300 -17.81 -4.23 -35.18
C ARG A 300 -16.57 -3.39 -35.52
N PRO A 301 -16.29 -2.31 -34.77
CA PRO A 301 -15.07 -1.52 -34.96
C PRO A 301 -13.81 -2.40 -34.96
N SER A 302 -12.93 -2.23 -35.96
CA SER A 302 -11.60 -2.85 -35.96
C SER A 302 -10.76 -2.29 -34.81
N GLN A 303 -9.77 -3.05 -34.34
CA GLN A 303 -8.86 -2.58 -33.29
C GLN A 303 -8.17 -1.26 -33.66
N ASP A 304 -7.77 -1.12 -34.92
CA ASP A 304 -7.14 0.10 -35.43
C ASP A 304 -8.08 1.30 -35.32
N HIS A 305 -9.35 1.15 -35.71
CA HIS A 305 -10.34 2.21 -35.56
C HIS A 305 -10.55 2.60 -34.08
N ARG A 306 -10.48 1.63 -33.16
CA ARG A 306 -10.59 1.92 -31.71
C ARG A 306 -9.45 2.79 -31.23
N ASN A 307 -8.23 2.48 -31.69
CA ASN A 307 -7.03 3.20 -31.33
C ASN A 307 -7.03 4.60 -31.96
N GLU A 308 -7.45 4.71 -33.23
CA GLU A 308 -7.56 5.99 -33.95
C GLU A 308 -8.58 6.94 -33.31
N VAL A 309 -9.75 6.42 -32.89
CA VAL A 309 -10.79 7.24 -32.26
C VAL A 309 -10.45 7.59 -30.81
N GLY A 310 -9.47 6.91 -30.20
CA GLY A 310 -9.13 7.10 -28.78
C GLY A 310 -10.35 6.85 -27.88
N TRP A 311 -11.17 5.84 -28.21
CA TRP A 311 -12.48 5.67 -27.55
C TRP A 311 -12.36 5.48 -26.04
N CYS A 312 -11.27 4.89 -25.55
CA CYS A 312 -10.94 4.86 -24.13
C CYS A 312 -9.49 5.28 -24.00
N GLU A 313 -9.22 6.09 -22.98
CA GLU A 313 -7.86 6.49 -22.65
C GLU A 313 -6.99 5.25 -22.41
N THR A 314 -5.72 5.30 -22.83
CA THR A 314 -4.75 4.21 -22.68
C THR A 314 -3.57 4.64 -21.80
N GLY A 315 -2.80 3.67 -21.32
CA GLY A 315 -1.57 3.89 -20.56
C GLY A 315 -1.74 4.86 -19.39
N GLN A 316 -0.92 5.91 -19.38
CA GLN A 316 -0.86 6.92 -18.34
C GLN A 316 -2.15 7.74 -18.23
N ASN A 317 -2.76 8.10 -19.37
CA ASN A 317 -4.01 8.86 -19.35
C ASN A 317 -5.10 8.07 -18.64
N ARG A 318 -5.22 6.77 -18.95
CA ARG A 318 -6.21 5.92 -18.28
C ARG A 318 -6.00 5.84 -16.77
N ALA A 319 -4.75 5.80 -16.33
CA ALA A 319 -4.40 5.84 -14.92
C ALA A 319 -4.91 7.13 -14.25
N ILE A 320 -4.69 8.30 -14.87
CA ILE A 320 -5.16 9.62 -14.39
C ILE A 320 -6.69 9.68 -14.32
N TYR A 321 -7.37 9.12 -15.34
CA TYR A 321 -8.82 9.19 -15.46
C TYR A 321 -9.58 8.14 -14.63
N GLY A 322 -8.89 7.33 -13.82
CA GLY A 322 -9.51 6.48 -12.81
C GLY A 322 -9.41 4.98 -13.05
N GLY A 323 -8.61 4.55 -14.05
CA GLY A 323 -8.30 3.14 -14.26
C GLY A 323 -7.37 2.53 -13.19
N LEU A 324 -6.79 3.36 -12.32
CA LEU A 324 -6.12 2.94 -11.08
C LEU A 324 -6.99 3.31 -9.88
N SER A 325 -7.28 2.31 -9.03
CA SER A 325 -8.07 2.52 -7.81
C SER A 325 -7.24 3.10 -6.67
N SER A 326 -5.95 2.79 -6.63
CA SER A 326 -5.01 3.22 -5.60
C SER A 326 -4.38 4.58 -5.86
N TRP A 327 -4.59 5.16 -7.05
CA TRP A 327 -4.05 6.46 -7.37
C TRP A 327 -5.09 7.26 -8.15
N ARG A 328 -5.59 8.33 -7.53
CA ARG A 328 -6.53 9.27 -8.13
C ARG A 328 -6.01 10.70 -7.96
N PRO A 329 -5.23 11.22 -8.93
CA PRO A 329 -4.60 12.53 -8.82
C PRO A 329 -5.57 13.70 -9.03
N THR A 330 -6.85 13.42 -9.33
CA THR A 330 -7.91 14.42 -9.54
C THR A 330 -9.02 14.35 -8.48
N LYS A 331 -8.72 13.78 -7.31
CA LYS A 331 -9.71 13.49 -6.26
C LYS A 331 -10.20 14.72 -5.50
N TRP A 332 -9.40 15.77 -5.44
CA TRP A 332 -9.74 17.05 -4.82
C TRP A 332 -10.51 17.97 -5.77
N THR A 333 -10.51 17.68 -7.07
CA THR A 333 -11.33 18.39 -8.07
C THR A 333 -12.84 18.12 -7.93
N ASN A 334 -13.65 18.86 -8.70
CA ASN A 334 -15.11 18.72 -8.71
C ASN A 334 -15.61 17.33 -9.15
N ARG A 335 -14.75 16.46 -9.71
CA ARG A 335 -15.15 15.14 -10.19
C ARG A 335 -15.75 14.25 -9.10
N SER A 336 -15.25 14.33 -7.86
CA SER A 336 -15.82 13.59 -6.72
C SER A 336 -17.28 13.98 -6.44
N LYS A 337 -17.66 15.24 -6.69
CA LYS A 337 -19.02 15.74 -6.50
C LYS A 337 -20.01 15.11 -7.48
N ASP A 338 -19.57 14.72 -8.67
CA ASP A 338 -20.42 14.01 -9.65
C ASP A 338 -20.88 12.64 -9.14
N PHE A 339 -20.16 12.06 -8.17
CA PHE A 339 -20.51 10.81 -7.49
C PHE A 339 -21.30 11.04 -6.19
N GLY A 340 -21.61 12.29 -5.86
CA GLY A 340 -22.27 12.67 -4.60
C GLY A 340 -21.34 12.65 -3.39
N ILE A 341 -20.03 12.67 -3.60
CA ILE A 341 -19.03 12.62 -2.53
C ILE A 341 -18.74 14.06 -2.08
N SER A 342 -19.09 14.37 -0.85
CA SER A 342 -18.89 15.69 -0.27
C SER A 342 -17.44 15.89 0.20
N THR A 343 -17.02 17.14 0.36
CA THR A 343 -15.71 17.48 0.95
C THR A 343 -15.55 16.89 2.35
N LEU A 344 -16.62 16.84 3.14
CA LEU A 344 -16.61 16.21 4.46
C LEU A 344 -16.36 14.69 4.37
N MET A 345 -16.96 14.02 3.38
CA MET A 345 -16.72 12.60 3.15
C MET A 345 -15.26 12.34 2.74
N MET A 346 -14.70 13.18 1.87
CA MET A 346 -13.27 13.12 1.51
C MET A 346 -12.36 13.32 2.72
N ALA A 347 -12.66 14.29 3.59
CA ALA A 347 -11.94 14.48 4.85
C ALA A 347 -12.05 13.24 5.75
N GLY A 348 -13.21 12.59 5.77
CA GLY A 348 -13.42 11.30 6.44
C GLY A 348 -12.53 10.18 5.88
N PHE A 349 -12.35 10.10 4.55
CA PHE A 349 -11.44 9.12 3.94
C PHE A 349 -9.98 9.38 4.33
N VAL A 350 -9.54 10.64 4.33
CA VAL A 350 -8.20 11.00 4.81
C VAL A 350 -8.03 10.66 6.29
N GLY A 351 -9.03 10.96 7.12
CA GLY A 351 -9.02 10.60 8.54
C GLY A 351 -8.89 9.09 8.73
N ALA A 352 -9.61 8.28 7.95
CA ALA A 352 -9.49 6.83 7.99
C ALA A 352 -8.09 6.34 7.54
N ALA A 353 -7.53 6.92 6.46
CA ALA A 353 -6.18 6.61 6.01
C ALA A 353 -5.13 6.96 7.08
N MET A 354 -5.25 8.14 7.70
CA MET A 354 -4.40 8.58 8.82
C MET A 354 -4.50 7.64 10.02
N ILE A 355 -5.67 7.11 10.35
CA ILE A 355 -5.83 6.13 11.43
C ILE A 355 -5.13 4.81 11.06
N MET A 356 -5.29 4.30 9.84
CA MET A 356 -4.67 3.04 9.42
C MET A 356 -3.13 3.12 9.40
N VAL A 357 -2.58 4.15 8.75
CA VAL A 357 -1.13 4.37 8.68
C VAL A 357 -0.58 4.78 10.06
N GLY A 358 -1.28 5.68 10.76
CA GLY A 358 -0.91 6.15 12.09
C GLY A 358 -0.93 5.05 13.14
N ALA A 359 -1.88 4.12 13.11
CA ALA A 359 -1.90 2.97 14.02
C ALA A 359 -0.70 2.04 13.79
N SER A 360 -0.29 1.85 12.52
CA SER A 360 0.92 1.08 12.18
C SER A 360 2.18 1.75 12.70
N TYR A 361 2.27 3.08 12.53
CA TYR A 361 3.34 3.90 13.09
C TYR A 361 3.37 3.84 14.63
N LEU A 362 2.23 4.03 15.30
CA LEU A 362 2.13 3.96 16.75
C LEU A 362 2.50 2.58 17.28
N ALA A 363 2.08 1.50 16.61
CA ALA A 363 2.48 0.15 16.98
C ALA A 363 4.00 -0.03 16.91
N ALA A 364 4.64 0.44 15.83
CA ALA A 364 6.10 0.41 15.69
C ALA A 364 6.80 1.20 16.81
N ILE A 365 6.38 2.44 17.05
CA ILE A 365 6.93 3.31 18.09
C ILE A 365 6.77 2.70 19.48
N VAL A 366 5.59 2.19 19.82
CA VAL A 366 5.32 1.58 21.13
C VAL A 366 6.17 0.32 21.30
N LEU A 367 6.31 -0.51 20.27
CA LEU A 367 7.18 -1.68 20.35
C LEU A 367 8.64 -1.28 20.55
N SER A 368 9.15 -0.33 19.75
CA SER A 368 10.51 0.20 19.85
C SER A 368 10.79 0.88 21.20
N TYR A 369 9.81 1.57 21.79
CA TYR A 369 9.90 2.19 23.11
C TYR A 369 10.10 1.16 24.23
N ASN A 370 9.49 -0.02 24.10
CA ASN A 370 9.59 -1.09 25.10
C ASN A 370 10.89 -1.88 25.00
N VAL A 371 11.67 -1.71 23.92
CA VAL A 371 12.97 -2.36 23.76
C VAL A 371 14.04 -1.63 24.57
N PRO A 372 14.81 -2.31 25.43
CA PRO A 372 15.95 -1.71 26.12
C PRO A 372 16.96 -1.00 25.18
N PRO A 373 17.43 0.20 25.56
CA PRO A 373 16.99 0.99 26.71
C PRO A 373 15.56 1.53 26.49
N ARG A 374 14.69 1.34 27.48
CA ARG A 374 13.29 1.78 27.41
C ARG A 374 13.23 3.29 27.32
N GLY A 375 12.32 3.82 26.51
CA GLY A 375 12.17 5.26 26.33
C GLY A 375 12.38 5.72 24.88
N PRO A 376 12.18 7.03 24.62
CA PRO A 376 12.55 7.62 23.34
C PRO A 376 14.06 7.56 23.16
N ASN A 377 14.50 7.01 22.02
CA ASN A 377 15.90 6.81 21.69
C ASN A 377 16.12 6.99 20.17
N CYS A 378 17.35 6.77 19.70
CA CYS A 378 17.72 6.93 18.28
C CYS A 378 16.90 6.06 17.31
N ARG A 379 16.30 4.95 17.77
CA ARG A 379 15.54 4.00 16.95
C ARG A 379 14.21 4.58 16.47
N HIS A 380 13.68 5.54 17.22
CA HIS A 380 12.44 6.23 16.89
C HIS A 380 12.65 7.27 15.78
N ILE A 381 13.89 7.74 15.57
CA ILE A 381 14.22 8.73 14.54
C ILE A 381 13.86 8.21 13.14
N PRO A 382 14.37 7.06 12.66
CA PRO A 382 14.05 6.56 11.33
C PRO A 382 12.55 6.22 11.17
N GLU A 383 11.90 5.70 12.22
CA GLU A 383 10.46 5.42 12.22
C GLU A 383 9.64 6.72 12.04
N THR A 384 10.00 7.76 12.80
CA THR A 384 9.37 9.09 12.70
C THR A 384 9.66 9.74 11.35
N MET A 385 10.89 9.63 10.85
CA MET A 385 11.28 10.17 9.54
C MET A 385 10.47 9.54 8.40
N MET A 386 10.25 8.21 8.42
CA MET A 386 9.39 7.55 7.44
C MET A 386 7.95 8.06 7.49
N PHE A 387 7.38 8.19 8.69
CA PHE A 387 6.02 8.72 8.85
C PHE A 387 5.92 10.17 8.36
N VAL A 388 6.91 11.01 8.67
CA VAL A 388 7.01 12.39 8.16
C VAL A 388 7.15 12.41 6.63
N PHE A 389 7.92 11.51 6.03
CA PHE A 389 8.01 11.39 4.57
C PHE A 389 6.66 11.06 3.95
N TRP A 390 5.86 10.16 4.54
CA TRP A 390 4.51 9.89 4.06
C TRP A 390 3.60 11.11 4.18
N LEU A 391 3.67 11.87 5.29
CA LEU A 391 2.89 13.10 5.45
C LEU A 391 3.27 14.19 4.43
N ILE A 392 4.57 14.37 4.20
CA ILE A 392 5.08 15.32 3.20
C ILE A 392 4.66 14.87 1.79
N SER A 393 4.78 13.57 1.49
CA SER A 393 4.37 13.00 0.20
C SER A 393 2.89 13.29 -0.09
N PHE A 394 2.02 13.04 0.89
CA PHE A 394 0.60 13.32 0.80
C PHE A 394 0.30 14.82 0.62
N ALA A 395 0.99 15.69 1.36
CA ALA A 395 0.84 17.14 1.23
C ALA A 395 1.30 17.65 -0.15
N LEU A 396 2.39 17.10 -0.69
CA LEU A 396 2.89 17.43 -2.02
C LEU A 396 1.91 17.00 -3.12
N GLU A 397 1.26 15.83 -2.98
CA GLU A 397 0.21 15.38 -3.92
C GLU A 397 -0.93 16.41 -4.00
N TYR A 398 -1.41 16.88 -2.84
CA TYR A 398 -2.44 17.91 -2.76
C TYR A 398 -2.02 19.22 -3.44
N LEU A 399 -0.76 19.64 -3.27
CA LEU A 399 -0.22 20.84 -3.92
C LEU A 399 -0.05 20.65 -5.43
N PHE A 400 0.41 19.48 -5.88
CA PHE A 400 0.56 19.15 -7.29
C PHE A 400 -0.78 19.15 -8.02
N GLU A 401 -1.82 18.52 -7.45
CA GLU A 401 -3.17 18.56 -8.04
C GLU A 401 -3.69 20.00 -8.19
N ARG A 402 -3.34 20.89 -7.25
CA ARG A 402 -3.80 22.29 -7.28
C ARG A 402 -3.04 23.17 -8.27
N TRP A 403 -1.77 22.91 -8.52
CA TRP A 403 -0.88 23.82 -9.25
C TRP A 403 -0.42 23.31 -10.61
N LEU A 404 -0.41 22.00 -10.83
CA LEU A 404 0.06 21.40 -12.08
C LEU A 404 -1.11 21.09 -13.01
N LYS A 405 -0.86 21.21 -14.31
CA LYS A 405 -1.80 20.77 -15.36
C LYS A 405 -1.58 19.28 -15.67
N ASP A 406 -2.61 18.62 -16.21
CA ASP A 406 -2.70 17.17 -16.38
C ASP A 406 -1.44 16.49 -16.92
N GLY A 407 -0.79 17.08 -17.93
CA GLY A 407 0.42 16.48 -18.55
C GLY A 407 1.64 16.42 -17.64
N TRP A 408 1.80 17.36 -16.70
CA TRP A 408 2.93 17.38 -15.75
C TRP A 408 2.58 16.70 -14.42
N LEU A 409 1.28 16.53 -14.15
CA LEU A 409 0.80 15.95 -12.90
C LEU A 409 1.33 14.52 -12.72
N PHE A 410 1.14 13.63 -13.72
CA PHE A 410 1.61 12.25 -13.66
C PHE A 410 3.11 12.15 -13.34
N TRP A 411 3.95 12.87 -14.07
CA TRP A 411 5.40 12.79 -13.91
C TRP A 411 5.91 13.40 -12.60
N SER A 412 5.25 14.46 -12.12
CA SER A 412 5.61 15.08 -10.84
C SER A 412 5.26 14.19 -9.66
N VAL A 413 4.09 13.56 -9.71
CA VAL A 413 3.67 12.55 -8.73
C VAL A 413 4.59 11.34 -8.77
N PHE A 414 4.87 10.80 -9.95
CA PHE A 414 5.79 9.68 -10.11
C PHE A 414 7.19 9.98 -9.55
N ALA A 415 7.74 11.17 -9.83
CA ALA A 415 9.05 11.58 -9.32
C ALA A 415 9.06 11.69 -7.79
N LYS A 416 8.02 12.29 -7.20
CA LYS A 416 7.83 12.35 -5.75
C LYS A 416 7.76 10.96 -5.14
N ASP A 417 6.89 10.10 -5.67
CA ASP A 417 6.70 8.74 -5.16
C ASP A 417 7.97 7.91 -5.28
N LEU A 418 8.73 8.07 -6.37
CA LEU A 418 10.04 7.44 -6.53
C LEU A 418 11.02 7.89 -5.43
N VAL A 419 11.12 9.20 -5.19
CA VAL A 419 12.02 9.74 -4.14
C VAL A 419 11.60 9.27 -2.76
N CYS A 420 10.30 9.32 -2.43
CA CYS A 420 9.78 8.88 -1.14
C CYS A 420 9.93 7.36 -0.96
N ALA A 421 9.64 6.56 -1.97
CA ALA A 421 9.78 5.10 -1.91
C ALA A 421 11.26 4.68 -1.79
N LEU A 422 12.16 5.27 -2.58
CA LEU A 422 13.60 5.02 -2.47
C LEU A 422 14.16 5.52 -1.13
N GLY A 423 13.67 6.65 -0.63
CA GLY A 423 13.98 7.14 0.71
C GLY A 423 13.59 6.13 1.78
N ASN A 424 12.37 5.58 1.72
CA ASN A 424 11.90 4.55 2.64
C ASN A 424 12.77 3.27 2.55
N VAL A 425 13.10 2.81 1.34
CA VAL A 425 14.01 1.67 1.14
C VAL A 425 15.40 1.96 1.71
N GLY A 426 15.92 3.18 1.52
CA GLY A 426 17.19 3.62 2.08
C GLY A 426 17.18 3.61 3.61
N ILE A 427 16.12 4.12 4.24
CA ILE A 427 15.98 4.07 5.70
C ILE A 427 15.93 2.61 6.19
N VAL A 428 15.15 1.74 5.53
CA VAL A 428 15.13 0.30 5.84
C VAL A 428 16.53 -0.30 5.70
N ALA A 429 17.25 -0.01 4.62
CA ALA A 429 18.58 -0.56 4.39
C ALA A 429 19.56 -0.10 5.49
N ILE A 430 19.55 1.18 5.85
CA ILE A 430 20.40 1.77 6.90
C ILE A 430 20.10 1.16 8.27
N THR A 431 18.81 0.96 8.61
CA THR A 431 18.42 0.36 9.89
C THR A 431 18.82 -1.11 9.95
N GLN A 432 18.62 -1.86 8.86
CA GLN A 432 19.02 -3.26 8.76
C GLN A 432 20.54 -3.45 8.72
N TRP A 433 21.29 -2.47 8.22
CA TRP A 433 22.76 -2.48 8.27
C TRP A 433 23.31 -2.34 9.70
N GLY A 434 22.48 -1.89 10.65
CA GLY A 434 22.85 -1.74 12.06
C GLY A 434 23.37 -0.36 12.45
N ILE A 435 23.32 0.61 11.53
CA ILE A 435 23.76 1.99 11.78
C ILE A 435 22.97 2.63 12.94
N MET A 436 21.73 2.24 13.19
CA MET A 436 20.94 2.88 14.26
C MET A 436 21.04 2.18 15.62
N ASN A 437 21.71 1.03 15.70
CA ASN A 437 21.70 0.16 16.89
C ASN A 437 22.94 0.27 17.78
N ARG A 438 23.77 1.29 17.56
CA ARG A 438 24.94 1.58 18.40
C ARG A 438 24.59 2.26 19.74
N TRP A 439 23.34 2.74 19.89
CA TRP A 439 22.90 3.57 21.02
C TRP A 439 21.74 2.93 21.80
#